data_AF-A0A1F9DJV8-F1
#
_entry.id   AF-A0A1F9DJV8-F1
#
_cell.length_a   1.000
_cell.length_b   1.000
_cell.length_c   1.000
_cell.angle_alpha   90.00
_cell.angle_beta   90.00
_cell.angle_gamma   90.00
#
_symmetry.space_group_name_H-M   'P 1'
#
loop_
_entity.id
_entity.type
_entity.pdbx_description
1 polymer ?
#
loop_
_entity_poly.entity_id
_entity_poly.type
_entity_poly.pdbx_seq_one_letter_code
_entity_poly.pdbx_strand_id
1 'polypeptide(L)'
;MMIKSHINHGRPYLILLLVIFLIQFTLGCHQTPAKHPKKTKKAETSAEAGGEKTLTLASGNTITNEYALRFYSLATSSIEAGYDAFEIVHKEKKVYYEADRRYSIKTVENTDYVPKSGDPIETKDITGDGIPELIIGVWSGGAHCCFSVIIFSLGEELKKIAEIEGGDSSLEFKDFEEDGLYEVVGSDWTFAYWETSFANSPAPQVVLRYLHGKYVLATDLMKKNSPGKKEIKAKIDEISHAFARSAAFDDEVPPELWQYMLDLIYSGNGKIALTFFDKAWPDQREGKEEFLAAFKAQLAKSSYWPEIKTFNKWR
;
A
#
# COMPACT_ATOMS: atom_id res chain seq x y z
N MET A 1 -19.87 -4.91 43.32
CA MET A 1 -19.36 -3.55 43.55
C MET A 1 -18.41 -3.58 44.73
N MET A 2 -17.12 -3.79 44.48
CA MET A 2 -16.03 -3.58 45.43
C MET A 2 -14.81 -3.15 44.62
N ILE A 3 -14.35 -1.94 44.91
CA ILE A 3 -13.23 -1.26 44.25
C ILE A 3 -11.95 -1.78 44.90
N LYS A 4 -11.02 -2.34 44.11
CA LYS A 4 -9.62 -2.51 44.53
C LYS A 4 -8.71 -1.80 43.53
N SER A 5 -8.06 -0.77 44.07
CA SER A 5 -6.93 -0.03 43.53
C SER A 5 -5.64 -0.82 43.80
N HIS A 6 -4.76 -0.92 42.80
CA HIS A 6 -3.31 -1.15 42.94
C HIS A 6 -2.67 -0.60 41.66
N ILE A 7 -2.07 0.59 41.68
CA ILE A 7 -0.66 0.87 41.99
C ILE A 7 0.31 0.13 41.06
N ASN A 8 0.68 0.92 40.05
CA ASN A 8 1.83 0.96 39.17
C ASN A 8 3.15 0.43 39.79
N HIS A 9 3.80 -0.53 39.12
CA HIS A 9 5.23 -0.80 39.26
C HIS A 9 5.88 -0.80 37.87
N GLY A 10 6.65 0.26 37.61
CA GLY A 10 7.43 0.42 36.39
C GLY A 10 8.57 -0.59 36.29
N ARG A 11 8.83 -1.07 35.08
CA ARG A 11 10.06 -1.77 34.69
C ARG A 11 10.96 -0.81 33.89
N PRO A 12 12.28 -0.82 34.12
CA PRO A 12 13.20 0.08 33.43
C PRO A 12 13.58 -0.48 32.04
N TYR A 13 13.45 0.34 31.01
CA TYR A 13 14.04 0.11 29.69
C TYR A 13 15.50 0.57 29.70
N LEU A 14 16.41 -0.36 29.38
CA LEU A 14 17.82 -0.10 29.18
C LEU A 14 18.01 0.48 27.76
N ILE A 15 18.13 1.81 27.66
CA ILE A 15 18.46 2.52 26.42
C ILE A 15 19.99 2.60 26.32
N LEU A 16 20.55 1.98 25.28
CA LEU A 16 21.95 2.07 24.89
C LEU A 16 22.16 3.42 24.15
N LEU A 17 22.72 4.42 24.83
CA LEU A 17 23.10 5.71 24.23
C LEU A 17 24.56 5.68 23.80
N LEU A 18 24.77 5.84 22.48
CA LEU A 18 26.07 6.03 21.83
C LEU A 18 26.53 7.48 22.04
N VAL A 19 27.68 7.66 22.70
CA VAL A 19 28.30 8.96 22.95
C VAL A 19 29.24 9.29 21.78
N ILE A 20 28.97 10.40 21.07
CA ILE A 20 29.92 11.02 20.14
C ILE A 20 30.30 12.40 20.69
N PHE A 21 31.61 12.61 20.85
CA PHE A 21 32.26 13.82 21.35
C PHE A 21 32.15 14.98 20.33
N LEU A 22 31.69 16.14 20.78
CA LEU A 22 31.76 17.42 20.07
C LEU A 22 32.81 18.29 20.76
N ILE A 23 33.90 18.60 20.04
CA ILE A 23 34.92 19.57 20.48
C ILE A 23 34.47 20.96 20.02
N GLN A 24 34.25 21.85 20.98
CA GLN A 24 34.09 23.29 20.79
C GLN A 24 35.45 23.99 20.87
N PHE A 25 35.69 24.93 19.95
CA PHE A 25 36.64 26.03 20.17
C PHE A 25 35.90 27.36 20.00
N THR A 26 36.04 28.21 21.02
CA THR A 26 35.40 29.51 21.21
C THR A 26 36.25 30.68 20.71
N LEU A 27 35.60 31.86 20.64
CA LEU A 27 36.11 33.26 20.67
C LEU A 27 36.12 33.94 19.28
N GLY A 28 35.55 35.13 19.07
CA GLY A 28 34.92 36.11 19.96
C GLY A 28 34.37 37.31 19.17
N CYS A 29 33.48 38.08 19.81
CA CYS A 29 32.79 39.29 19.32
C CYS A 29 33.71 40.44 18.86
N HIS A 30 33.23 41.30 17.95
CA HIS A 30 33.19 42.78 18.11
C HIS A 30 32.28 43.47 17.05
N GLN A 31 31.59 44.53 17.47
CA GLN A 31 30.58 45.31 16.72
C GLN A 31 31.18 46.54 15.98
N THR A 32 30.69 46.79 14.74
CA THR A 32 30.32 48.05 13.98
C THR A 32 31.12 49.39 14.14
N PRO A 33 30.89 50.50 13.37
CA PRO A 33 30.08 50.81 12.16
C PRO A 33 30.82 51.68 11.08
N ALA A 34 30.21 51.99 9.92
CA ALA A 34 30.29 53.34 9.28
C ALA A 34 29.38 53.52 8.04
N LYS A 35 28.91 54.76 7.86
CA LYS A 35 27.91 55.27 6.90
C LYS A 35 28.50 55.69 5.53
N HIS A 36 27.61 55.74 4.53
CA HIS A 36 27.69 56.21 3.14
C HIS A 36 28.59 57.41 2.77
N PRO A 37 28.90 57.52 1.46
CA PRO A 37 28.50 58.70 0.68
C PRO A 37 27.70 58.40 -0.60
N LYS A 38 27.04 59.44 -1.12
CA LYS A 38 26.04 59.47 -2.20
C LYS A 38 26.63 59.69 -3.60
N LYS A 39 25.87 59.15 -4.57
CA LYS A 39 25.55 59.63 -5.94
C LYS A 39 26.58 59.46 -7.07
N THR A 40 26.15 58.73 -8.11
CA THR A 40 26.10 59.22 -9.50
C THR A 40 24.99 58.50 -10.29
N LYS A 41 24.20 59.28 -11.04
CA LYS A 41 23.22 58.82 -12.02
C LYS A 41 23.95 58.30 -13.26
N LYS A 42 23.51 57.16 -13.80
CA LYS A 42 23.52 56.93 -15.26
C LYS A 42 22.26 56.18 -15.63
N ALA A 43 21.49 56.78 -16.54
CA ALA A 43 20.39 56.14 -17.21
C ALA A 43 20.95 55.11 -18.18
N GLU A 44 20.30 53.95 -18.32
CA GLU A 44 20.12 53.27 -19.61
C GLU A 44 19.21 52.05 -19.46
N THR A 45 18.17 52.06 -20.30
CA THR A 45 17.48 50.91 -20.91
C THR A 45 16.76 49.91 -20.00
N SER A 46 15.44 50.08 -19.94
CA SER A 46 14.47 49.02 -19.64
C SER A 46 14.56 47.92 -20.70
N ALA A 47 15.12 46.78 -20.33
CA ALA A 47 14.78 45.52 -20.96
C ALA A 47 13.57 44.94 -20.20
N GLU A 48 12.44 44.80 -20.88
CA GLU A 48 11.33 43.98 -20.40
C GLU A 48 11.84 42.56 -20.22
N ALA A 49 11.97 42.12 -18.97
CA ALA A 49 12.10 40.71 -18.66
C ALA A 49 10.75 40.06 -18.97
N GLY A 50 10.72 39.27 -20.05
CA GLY A 50 9.61 38.36 -20.33
C GLY A 50 9.44 37.42 -19.14
N GLY A 51 8.38 37.63 -18.36
CA GLY A 51 8.06 36.77 -17.23
C GLY A 51 7.76 35.37 -17.72
N GLU A 52 8.59 34.41 -17.32
CA GLU A 52 8.32 32.99 -17.50
C GLU A 52 6.99 32.70 -16.80
N LYS A 53 5.97 32.35 -17.58
CA LYS A 53 4.61 32.15 -17.09
C LYS A 53 4.62 30.88 -16.25
N THR A 54 4.67 31.00 -14.92
CA THR A 54 4.59 29.86 -14.01
C THR A 54 3.29 29.13 -14.26
N LEU A 55 3.38 27.90 -14.77
CA LEU A 55 2.22 27.04 -14.93
C LEU A 55 1.79 26.54 -13.54
N THR A 56 0.49 26.55 -13.31
CA THR A 56 -0.12 26.14 -12.05
C THR A 56 -1.18 25.09 -12.34
N LEU A 57 -1.27 24.09 -11.47
CA LEU A 57 -2.43 23.20 -11.43
C LEU A 57 -3.69 24.04 -11.15
N ALA A 58 -4.87 23.49 -11.44
CA ALA A 58 -6.12 24.20 -11.15
C ALA A 58 -6.35 24.51 -9.65
N SER A 59 -5.58 23.92 -8.73
CA SER A 59 -5.56 24.30 -7.31
C SER A 59 -4.72 25.54 -7.01
N GLY A 60 -4.03 26.10 -8.00
CA GLY A 60 -3.09 27.21 -7.86
C GLY A 60 -1.66 26.79 -7.51
N ASN A 61 -1.40 25.49 -7.31
CA ASN A 61 -0.07 24.99 -6.98
C ASN A 61 0.84 24.99 -8.22
N THR A 62 2.11 25.38 -8.05
CA THR A 62 3.10 25.36 -9.13
C THR A 62 3.34 23.94 -9.63
N ILE A 63 3.29 23.75 -10.95
CA ILE A 63 3.62 22.47 -11.58
C ILE A 63 5.10 22.19 -11.37
N THR A 64 5.42 20.99 -10.86
CA THR A 64 6.80 20.50 -10.70
C THR A 64 7.27 19.69 -11.89
N ASN A 65 6.38 18.87 -12.47
CA ASN A 65 6.66 18.09 -13.67
C ASN A 65 5.45 18.08 -14.59
N GLU A 66 5.70 17.98 -15.89
CA GLU A 66 4.67 17.73 -16.89
C GLU A 66 5.14 16.61 -17.82
N TYR A 67 4.22 15.74 -18.22
CA TYR A 67 4.51 14.56 -19.03
C TYR A 67 3.52 14.43 -20.18
N ALA A 68 4.00 13.98 -21.33
CA ALA A 68 3.14 13.67 -22.47
C ALA A 68 2.48 12.29 -22.33
N LEU A 69 1.17 12.19 -22.63
CA LEU A 69 0.36 10.98 -22.46
C LEU A 69 -0.66 10.80 -23.60
N ARG A 70 -0.23 10.27 -24.75
CA ARG A 70 -1.12 10.07 -25.92
C ARG A 70 -1.89 11.36 -26.29
N PHE A 71 -3.19 11.46 -25.96
CA PHE A 71 -4.04 12.64 -26.19
C PHE A 71 -4.03 13.65 -25.03
N TYR A 72 -3.36 13.32 -23.94
CA TYR A 72 -3.35 14.04 -22.67
C TYR A 72 -1.95 14.55 -22.30
N SER A 73 -1.89 15.40 -21.28
CA SER A 73 -0.70 15.58 -20.45
C SER A 73 -1.03 15.29 -18.99
N LEU A 74 -0.02 14.83 -18.23
CA LEU A 74 -0.07 14.69 -16.77
C LEU A 74 0.84 15.75 -16.18
N ALA A 75 0.28 16.62 -15.35
CA ALA A 75 1.05 17.55 -14.55
C ALA A 75 1.03 17.13 -13.08
N THR A 76 2.19 17.18 -12.43
CA THR A 76 2.33 16.92 -10.99
C THR A 76 2.76 18.18 -10.27
N SER A 77 2.41 18.30 -9.00
CA SER A 77 2.94 19.31 -8.09
C SER A 77 3.34 18.64 -6.79
N SER A 78 4.50 19.00 -6.26
CA SER A 78 4.88 18.65 -4.89
C SER A 78 4.47 19.82 -3.99
N ILE A 79 3.65 19.54 -2.98
CA ILE A 79 3.14 20.55 -2.07
C ILE A 79 3.90 20.52 -0.74
N GLU A 80 3.94 21.66 -0.04
CA GLU A 80 4.54 21.74 1.30
C GLU A 80 3.88 20.70 2.24
N ALA A 81 4.68 20.13 3.15
CA ALA A 81 4.35 18.99 4.04
C ALA A 81 4.45 17.57 3.43
N GLY A 82 5.00 17.43 2.23
CA GLY A 82 5.34 16.11 1.67
C GLY A 82 4.11 15.32 1.18
N TYR A 83 3.12 16.03 0.68
CA TYR A 83 2.05 15.50 -0.15
C TYR A 83 2.26 15.97 -1.59
N ASP A 84 1.56 15.37 -2.53
CA ASP A 84 1.61 15.72 -3.93
C ASP A 84 0.20 15.98 -4.47
N ALA A 85 0.12 16.51 -5.68
CA ALA A 85 -1.10 16.60 -6.47
C ALA A 85 -0.78 16.27 -7.92
N PHE A 86 -1.79 15.78 -8.66
CA PHE A 86 -1.69 15.63 -10.10
C PHE A 86 -2.98 16.03 -10.81
N GLU A 87 -2.85 16.42 -12.07
CA GLU A 87 -3.97 16.65 -12.96
C GLU A 87 -3.71 16.05 -14.34
N ILE A 88 -4.77 15.54 -14.96
CA ILE A 88 -4.73 15.06 -16.35
C ILE A 88 -5.46 16.10 -17.20
N VAL A 89 -4.81 16.55 -18.27
CA VAL A 89 -5.27 17.63 -19.14
C VAL A 89 -5.50 17.09 -20.54
N HIS A 90 -6.61 17.46 -21.17
CA HIS A 90 -6.93 17.18 -22.57
C HIS A 90 -7.30 18.49 -23.27
N LYS A 91 -6.60 18.85 -24.35
CA LYS A 91 -6.87 20.07 -25.14
C LYS A 91 -6.99 21.31 -24.24
N GLU A 92 -5.98 21.51 -23.39
CA GLU A 92 -5.88 22.63 -22.42
C GLU A 92 -6.99 22.65 -21.34
N LYS A 93 -7.83 21.60 -21.26
CA LYS A 93 -8.85 21.46 -20.23
C LYS A 93 -8.46 20.37 -19.25
N LYS A 94 -8.50 20.69 -17.97
CA LYS A 94 -8.39 19.69 -16.90
C LYS A 94 -9.56 18.72 -16.97
N VAL A 95 -9.27 17.43 -17.11
CA VAL A 95 -10.25 16.35 -17.14
C VAL A 95 -10.21 15.47 -15.89
N TYR A 96 -9.10 15.49 -15.14
CA TYR A 96 -8.98 14.84 -13.84
C TYR A 96 -8.09 15.66 -12.91
N TYR A 97 -8.33 15.58 -11.60
CA TYR A 97 -7.54 16.25 -10.57
C TYR A 97 -7.61 15.47 -9.26
N GLU A 98 -6.47 15.36 -8.59
CA GLU A 98 -6.36 14.67 -7.31
C GLU A 98 -5.15 15.19 -6.50
N ALA A 99 -5.28 15.23 -5.17
CA ALA A 99 -4.34 15.89 -4.24
C ALA A 99 -4.31 15.20 -2.87
N ASP A 100 -3.51 15.73 -1.94
CA ASP A 100 -3.45 15.34 -0.52
C ASP A 100 -2.99 13.89 -0.25
N ARG A 101 -2.32 13.26 -1.22
CA ARG A 101 -1.63 11.97 -1.07
C ARG A 101 -0.28 12.06 -1.80
N ARG A 102 0.60 11.07 -1.63
CA ARG A 102 1.78 10.96 -2.49
C ARG A 102 1.44 10.17 -3.74
N TYR A 103 1.84 10.68 -4.89
CA TYR A 103 1.54 10.09 -6.19
C TYR A 103 2.83 9.71 -6.90
N SER A 104 2.81 8.57 -7.57
CA SER A 104 3.93 8.07 -8.36
C SER A 104 3.40 7.46 -9.65
N ILE A 105 4.13 7.64 -10.74
CA ILE A 105 3.81 6.98 -12.00
C ILE A 105 4.38 5.56 -11.92
N LYS A 106 3.61 4.56 -12.32
CA LYS A 106 4.02 3.15 -12.33
C LYS A 106 3.98 2.62 -13.76
N THR A 107 4.86 1.68 -14.06
CA THR A 107 4.68 0.79 -15.22
C THR A 107 4.47 -0.64 -14.73
N VAL A 108 4.03 -1.51 -15.62
CA VAL A 108 3.88 -2.94 -15.29
C VAL A 108 5.22 -3.65 -15.05
N GLU A 109 6.34 -3.05 -15.49
CA GLU A 109 7.68 -3.62 -15.35
C GLU A 109 8.49 -2.99 -14.21
N ASN A 110 8.17 -1.75 -13.82
CA ASN A 110 8.94 -0.99 -12.84
C ASN A 110 8.04 -0.15 -11.93
N THR A 111 7.99 -0.54 -10.65
CA THR A 111 7.26 0.19 -9.62
C THR A 111 7.97 1.46 -9.15
N ASP A 112 9.27 1.62 -9.41
CA ASP A 112 10.04 2.82 -9.08
C ASP A 112 10.33 3.66 -10.33
N TYR A 113 9.40 3.65 -11.29
CA TYR A 113 9.51 4.40 -12.52
C TYR A 113 9.45 5.91 -12.28
N VAL A 114 10.53 6.60 -12.65
CA VAL A 114 10.63 8.07 -12.57
C VAL A 114 10.92 8.62 -13.96
N PRO A 115 9.89 9.00 -14.73
CA PRO A 115 10.09 9.64 -16.03
C PRO A 115 10.66 11.04 -15.82
N LYS A 116 11.46 11.51 -16.79
CA LYS A 116 11.91 12.91 -16.79
C LYS A 116 10.77 13.81 -17.21
N SER A 117 10.68 14.99 -16.59
CA SER A 117 9.73 16.02 -17.02
C SER A 117 9.96 16.36 -18.50
N GLY A 118 8.87 16.45 -19.26
CA GLY A 118 8.85 16.66 -20.71
C GLY A 118 8.90 15.36 -21.53
N ASP A 119 9.31 14.23 -20.95
CA ASP A 119 9.33 12.95 -21.66
C ASP A 119 7.93 12.31 -21.70
N PRO A 120 7.63 11.49 -22.73
CA PRO A 120 6.43 10.68 -22.72
C PRO A 120 6.49 9.63 -21.62
N ILE A 121 5.35 9.40 -20.94
CA ILE A 121 5.22 8.28 -20.01
C ILE A 121 5.01 7.00 -20.81
N GLU A 122 5.75 5.95 -20.43
CA GLU A 122 5.51 4.61 -20.94
C GLU A 122 4.15 4.08 -20.46
N THR A 123 3.33 3.64 -21.41
CA THR A 123 1.99 3.10 -21.15
C THR A 123 1.80 1.82 -21.95
N LYS A 124 0.97 0.92 -21.45
CA LYS A 124 0.70 -0.38 -22.06
C LYS A 124 -0.78 -0.70 -21.96
N ASP A 125 -1.31 -1.36 -22.99
CA ASP A 125 -2.64 -1.97 -22.90
C ASP A 125 -2.53 -3.19 -21.98
N ILE A 126 -3.13 -3.08 -20.80
CA ILE A 126 -3.13 -4.14 -19.78
C ILE A 126 -4.49 -4.84 -19.67
N THR A 127 -5.48 -4.40 -20.46
CA THR A 127 -6.87 -4.86 -20.39
C THR A 127 -7.33 -5.60 -21.65
N GLY A 128 -6.56 -5.50 -22.75
CA GLY A 128 -6.76 -6.20 -24.01
C GLY A 128 -7.75 -5.52 -24.96
N ASP A 129 -8.14 -4.28 -24.70
CA ASP A 129 -9.10 -3.54 -25.53
C ASP A 129 -8.44 -2.68 -26.63
N GLY A 130 -7.11 -2.72 -26.73
CA GLY A 130 -6.30 -1.93 -27.67
C GLY A 130 -6.05 -0.50 -27.22
N ILE A 131 -6.43 -0.13 -25.99
CA ILE A 131 -6.21 1.18 -25.40
C ILE A 131 -5.18 1.03 -24.29
N PRO A 132 -4.12 1.85 -24.25
CA PRO A 132 -3.14 1.77 -23.17
C PRO A 132 -3.63 2.43 -21.88
N GLU A 133 -3.14 1.92 -20.75
CA GLU A 133 -3.45 2.43 -19.42
C GLU A 133 -2.31 3.29 -18.83
N LEU A 134 -2.71 4.32 -18.09
CA LEU A 134 -1.86 5.02 -17.13
C LEU A 134 -2.10 4.44 -15.73
N ILE A 135 -1.01 4.09 -15.04
CA ILE A 135 -1.05 3.58 -13.66
C ILE A 135 -0.42 4.61 -12.73
N ILE A 136 -1.20 5.09 -11.76
CA ILE A 136 -0.76 6.00 -10.70
C ILE A 136 -0.73 5.22 -9.39
N GLY A 137 0.46 5.00 -8.84
CA GLY A 137 0.62 4.49 -7.49
C GLY A 137 0.38 5.60 -6.47
N VAL A 138 -0.36 5.27 -5.42
CA VAL A 138 -0.73 6.22 -4.37
C VAL A 138 -0.25 5.72 -3.02
N TRP A 139 0.23 6.65 -2.20
CA TRP A 139 0.61 6.39 -0.82
C TRP A 139 0.13 7.51 0.10
N SER A 140 -0.59 7.15 1.17
CA SER A 140 -1.20 8.12 2.08
C SER A 140 -0.24 8.74 3.11
N GLY A 141 1.01 8.25 3.25
CA GLY A 141 2.09 9.03 3.90
C GLY A 141 2.58 8.60 5.30
N GLY A 142 2.27 7.40 5.80
CA GLY A 142 2.73 6.91 7.11
C GLY A 142 3.32 5.49 7.11
N ALA A 143 3.78 5.02 8.28
CA ALA A 143 4.63 3.82 8.43
C ALA A 143 3.93 2.48 8.13
N HIS A 144 2.59 2.46 8.11
CA HIS A 144 1.71 1.31 7.87
C HIS A 144 0.53 1.77 7.00
N CYS A 145 0.83 2.40 5.86
CA CYS A 145 -0.15 3.20 5.13
C CYS A 145 -0.62 2.57 3.83
N CYS A 146 -1.90 2.85 3.54
CA CYS A 146 -2.68 2.35 2.42
C CYS A 146 -2.01 2.70 1.08
N PHE A 147 -1.29 1.73 0.53
CA PHE A 147 -0.92 1.75 -0.87
C PHE A 147 -2.18 1.50 -1.69
N SER A 148 -2.31 2.21 -2.81
CA SER A 148 -3.30 1.89 -3.82
C SER A 148 -2.75 2.19 -5.20
N VAL A 149 -3.42 1.67 -6.23
CA VAL A 149 -3.18 2.08 -7.61
C VAL A 149 -4.46 2.61 -8.22
N ILE A 150 -4.35 3.70 -8.96
CA ILE A 150 -5.41 4.23 -9.79
C ILE A 150 -5.03 3.93 -11.24
N ILE A 151 -5.97 3.33 -11.98
CA ILE A 151 -5.76 2.92 -13.37
C ILE A 151 -6.70 3.72 -14.26
N PHE A 152 -6.13 4.40 -15.25
CA PHE A 152 -6.87 5.16 -16.24
C PHE A 152 -6.67 4.56 -17.63
N SER A 153 -7.76 4.29 -18.34
CA SER A 153 -7.72 3.98 -19.77
C SER A 153 -7.55 5.27 -20.58
N LEU A 154 -6.55 5.31 -21.46
CA LEU A 154 -6.16 6.49 -22.25
C LEU A 154 -6.82 6.48 -23.64
N GLY A 155 -8.12 6.26 -23.70
CA GLY A 155 -8.93 6.35 -24.92
C GLY A 155 -9.06 7.79 -25.42
N GLU A 156 -9.95 8.05 -26.39
CA GLU A 156 -10.30 9.44 -26.74
C GLU A 156 -10.93 10.19 -25.55
N GLU A 157 -11.64 9.44 -24.71
CA GLU A 157 -12.16 9.87 -23.42
C GLU A 157 -11.39 9.18 -22.29
N LEU A 158 -10.93 9.99 -21.33
CA LEU A 158 -10.22 9.50 -20.16
C LEU A 158 -11.22 8.79 -19.24
N LYS A 159 -10.91 7.56 -18.84
CA LYS A 159 -11.74 6.80 -17.90
C LYS A 159 -10.90 6.28 -16.76
N LYS A 160 -11.26 6.62 -15.52
CA LYS A 160 -10.76 5.91 -14.34
C LYS A 160 -11.45 4.54 -14.29
N ILE A 161 -10.72 3.49 -14.67
CA ILE A 161 -11.28 2.13 -14.76
C ILE A 161 -11.15 1.35 -13.45
N ALA A 162 -10.20 1.73 -12.60
CA ALA A 162 -10.03 1.12 -11.29
C ALA A 162 -9.34 2.05 -10.28
N GLU A 163 -9.65 1.84 -9.01
CA GLU A 163 -8.83 2.22 -7.87
C GLU A 163 -8.77 0.99 -6.96
N ILE A 164 -7.58 0.42 -6.80
CA ILE A 164 -7.36 -0.85 -6.11
C ILE A 164 -6.57 -0.60 -4.85
N GLU A 165 -7.12 -0.98 -3.71
CA GLU A 165 -6.48 -0.90 -2.41
C GLU A 165 -5.50 -2.06 -2.22
N GLY A 166 -4.24 -1.72 -1.95
CA GLY A 166 -3.17 -2.64 -1.56
C GLY A 166 -2.98 -2.75 -0.05
N GLY A 167 -3.64 -1.90 0.75
CA GLY A 167 -3.51 -1.88 2.20
C GLY A 167 -2.07 -1.60 2.62
N ASP A 168 -1.50 -2.42 3.50
CA ASP A 168 -0.14 -2.23 4.01
C ASP A 168 0.97 -2.77 3.10
N SER A 169 0.67 -3.13 1.86
CA SER A 169 1.66 -3.56 0.86
C SER A 169 1.42 -2.93 -0.51
N SER A 170 2.50 -2.69 -1.25
CA SER A 170 2.41 -2.27 -2.66
C SER A 170 1.68 -3.31 -3.51
N LEU A 171 1.14 -2.84 -4.64
CA LEU A 171 0.56 -3.68 -5.68
C LEU A 171 1.56 -3.86 -6.81
N GLU A 172 1.60 -5.07 -7.34
CA GLU A 172 2.45 -5.45 -8.49
C GLU A 172 1.57 -5.82 -9.68
N PHE A 173 2.13 -5.70 -10.88
CA PHE A 173 1.48 -6.14 -12.10
C PHE A 173 2.24 -7.34 -12.65
N LYS A 174 1.53 -8.39 -13.02
CA LYS A 174 2.14 -9.61 -13.55
C LYS A 174 1.27 -10.19 -14.66
N ASP A 175 1.92 -10.50 -15.77
CA ASP A 175 1.34 -11.28 -16.85
C ASP A 175 1.58 -12.76 -16.53
N PHE A 176 0.57 -13.44 -15.97
CA PHE A 176 0.71 -14.85 -15.58
C PHE A 176 0.69 -15.80 -16.77
N GLU A 177 0.07 -15.40 -17.87
CA GLU A 177 -0.27 -16.25 -19.01
C GLU A 177 0.55 -15.91 -20.28
N GLU A 178 1.41 -14.88 -20.19
CA GLU A 178 2.24 -14.33 -21.28
C GLU A 178 1.42 -13.88 -22.50
N ASP A 179 0.19 -13.40 -22.27
CA ASP A 179 -0.73 -12.96 -23.32
C ASP A 179 -0.76 -11.43 -23.50
N GLY A 180 0.01 -10.70 -22.68
CA GLY A 180 0.07 -9.25 -22.67
C GLY A 180 -0.97 -8.58 -21.79
N LEU A 181 -1.87 -9.35 -21.16
CA LEU A 181 -2.80 -8.86 -20.14
C LEU A 181 -2.15 -9.01 -18.76
N TYR A 182 -2.35 -8.01 -17.89
CA TYR A 182 -1.68 -8.00 -16.59
C TYR A 182 -2.69 -8.14 -15.46
N GLU A 183 -2.45 -9.12 -14.59
CA GLU A 183 -3.09 -9.20 -13.30
C GLU A 183 -2.43 -8.28 -12.27
N VAL A 184 -3.24 -7.78 -11.35
CA VAL A 184 -2.77 -7.05 -10.18
C VAL A 184 -2.59 -8.03 -9.02
N VAL A 185 -1.37 -8.11 -8.50
CA VAL A 185 -1.02 -8.93 -7.34
C VAL A 185 -0.92 -8.03 -6.12
N GLY A 186 -1.59 -8.43 -5.05
CA GLY A 186 -1.60 -7.72 -3.78
C GLY A 186 -1.84 -8.66 -2.60
N SER A 187 -2.12 -8.07 -1.44
CA SER A 187 -2.41 -8.82 -0.22
C SER A 187 -3.69 -8.30 0.43
N ASP A 188 -4.44 -9.20 1.04
CA ASP A 188 -5.62 -8.86 1.83
C ASP A 188 -5.23 -8.60 3.29
N TRP A 189 -5.09 -7.32 3.65
CA TRP A 189 -4.73 -6.89 4.99
C TRP A 189 -5.92 -6.83 5.97
N THR A 190 -7.05 -7.49 5.66
CA THR A 190 -8.19 -7.60 6.57
C THR A 190 -7.78 -8.13 7.95
N PHE A 191 -6.72 -8.93 8.05
CA PHE A 191 -6.23 -9.49 9.31
C PHE A 191 -5.12 -8.67 10.00
N ALA A 192 -4.79 -7.48 9.50
CA ALA A 192 -3.87 -6.56 10.16
C ALA A 192 -4.34 -6.28 11.60
N TYR A 193 -3.45 -6.48 12.58
CA TYR A 193 -3.70 -6.30 14.02
C TYR A 193 -4.79 -7.20 14.62
N TRP A 194 -5.26 -8.23 13.91
CA TRP A 194 -6.25 -9.15 14.44
C TRP A 194 -5.57 -10.25 15.26
N GLU A 195 -5.81 -10.27 16.58
CA GLU A 195 -5.28 -11.25 17.55
C GLU A 195 -3.75 -11.33 17.63
N THR A 196 -3.03 -10.38 17.01
CA THR A 196 -1.57 -10.33 17.04
C THR A 196 -1.02 -8.95 16.67
N SER A 197 0.28 -8.74 16.86
CA SER A 197 0.96 -7.51 16.40
C SER A 197 0.99 -7.42 14.88
N PHE A 198 1.14 -6.20 14.33
CA PHE A 198 1.27 -6.01 12.88
C PHE A 198 2.35 -6.89 12.25
N ALA A 199 3.52 -7.00 12.89
CA ALA A 199 4.65 -7.77 12.39
C ALA A 199 4.35 -9.27 12.20
N ASN A 200 3.35 -9.78 12.92
CA ASN A 200 2.91 -11.17 12.86
C ASN A 200 1.54 -11.33 12.16
N SER A 201 0.95 -10.24 11.68
CA SER A 201 -0.37 -10.28 11.04
C SER A 201 -0.26 -10.95 9.67
N PRO A 202 -1.04 -12.02 9.39
CA PRO A 202 -1.04 -12.62 8.08
C PRO A 202 -1.81 -11.74 7.08
N ALA A 203 -1.32 -11.71 5.84
CA ALA A 203 -1.97 -11.03 4.73
C ALA A 203 -1.94 -11.97 3.51
N PRO A 204 -3.00 -12.77 3.27
CA PRO A 204 -3.00 -13.71 2.17
C PRO A 204 -2.98 -12.97 0.83
N GLN A 205 -2.22 -13.50 -0.12
CA GLN A 205 -2.11 -12.92 -1.46
C GLN A 205 -3.46 -12.98 -2.19
N VAL A 206 -3.77 -11.93 -2.93
CA VAL A 206 -4.87 -11.85 -3.89
C VAL A 206 -4.31 -11.56 -5.28
N VAL A 207 -4.97 -12.12 -6.30
CA VAL A 207 -4.67 -11.86 -7.71
C VAL A 207 -5.95 -11.37 -8.37
N LEU A 208 -5.90 -10.21 -9.00
CA LEU A 208 -7.04 -9.58 -9.64
C LEU A 208 -6.82 -9.52 -11.16
N ARG A 209 -7.81 -9.97 -11.92
CA ARG A 209 -7.83 -9.89 -13.39
C ARG A 209 -8.92 -8.92 -13.84
N TYR A 210 -8.63 -8.16 -14.89
CA TYR A 210 -9.63 -7.29 -15.50
C TYR A 210 -10.57 -8.11 -16.40
N LEU A 211 -11.85 -8.17 -16.03
CA LEU A 211 -12.88 -8.88 -16.79
C LEU A 211 -14.17 -8.05 -16.83
N HIS A 212 -14.73 -7.88 -18.02
CA HIS A 212 -16.00 -7.18 -18.23
C HIS A 212 -16.06 -5.78 -17.60
N GLY A 213 -14.97 -5.00 -17.72
CA GLY A 213 -14.94 -3.60 -17.27
C GLY A 213 -14.57 -3.40 -15.80
N LYS A 214 -14.12 -4.43 -15.09
CA LYS A 214 -13.69 -4.32 -13.68
C LYS A 214 -12.63 -5.36 -13.32
N TYR A 215 -11.83 -5.07 -12.30
CA TYR A 215 -10.96 -6.06 -11.67
C TYR A 215 -11.76 -6.98 -10.74
N VAL A 216 -11.53 -8.29 -10.86
CA VAL A 216 -12.16 -9.34 -10.04
C VAL A 216 -11.11 -10.38 -9.62
N LEU A 217 -11.36 -11.14 -8.55
CA LEU A 217 -10.44 -12.20 -8.13
C LEU A 217 -10.26 -13.27 -9.22
N ALA A 218 -9.00 -13.49 -9.61
CA ALA A 218 -8.57 -14.56 -10.50
C ALA A 218 -8.35 -15.86 -9.70
N THR A 219 -9.44 -16.44 -9.21
CA THR A 219 -9.39 -17.62 -8.32
C THR A 219 -8.72 -18.84 -8.96
N ASP A 220 -8.75 -18.94 -10.30
CA ASP A 220 -8.02 -19.92 -11.10
C ASP A 220 -6.50 -19.77 -10.94
N LEU A 221 -5.97 -18.54 -10.95
CA LEU A 221 -4.56 -18.26 -10.74
C LEU A 221 -4.13 -18.38 -9.26
N MET A 222 -5.06 -18.16 -8.33
CA MET A 222 -4.82 -18.31 -6.89
C MET A 222 -4.86 -19.76 -6.41
N LYS A 223 -5.53 -20.64 -7.17
CA LYS A 223 -5.80 -22.02 -6.76
C LYS A 223 -4.52 -22.81 -6.59
N LYS A 224 -4.42 -23.53 -5.47
CA LYS A 224 -3.35 -24.51 -5.22
C LYS A 224 -3.96 -25.89 -5.02
N ASN A 225 -3.19 -26.92 -5.39
CA ASN A 225 -3.55 -28.30 -5.07
C ASN A 225 -3.72 -28.46 -3.56
N SER A 226 -4.68 -29.30 -3.17
CA SER A 226 -4.87 -29.64 -1.77
C SER A 226 -3.58 -30.23 -1.18
N PRO A 227 -3.14 -29.77 0.00
CA PRO A 227 -1.94 -30.32 0.63
C PRO A 227 -2.11 -31.80 0.94
N GLY A 228 -0.99 -32.54 0.88
CA GLY A 228 -0.99 -33.96 1.16
C GLY A 228 -1.24 -34.25 2.65
N LYS A 229 -1.72 -35.47 2.98
CA LYS A 229 -1.97 -35.87 4.38
C LYS A 229 -0.75 -35.70 5.29
N LYS A 230 0.45 -35.99 4.77
CA LYS A 230 1.72 -35.85 5.50
C LYS A 230 2.03 -34.38 5.81
N GLU A 231 1.78 -33.48 4.86
CA GLU A 231 1.98 -32.05 5.01
C GLU A 231 1.01 -31.46 6.04
N ILE A 232 -0.28 -31.78 5.92
CA ILE A 232 -1.30 -31.37 6.90
C ILE A 232 -0.92 -31.85 8.31
N LYS A 233 -0.52 -33.12 8.45
CA LYS A 233 -0.11 -33.66 9.77
C LYS A 233 1.09 -32.89 10.32
N ALA A 234 2.12 -32.64 9.51
CA ALA A 234 3.29 -31.89 9.95
C ALA A 234 2.91 -30.49 10.44
N LYS A 235 1.99 -29.81 9.75
CA LYS A 235 1.51 -28.49 10.17
C LYS A 235 0.67 -28.55 11.45
N ILE A 236 -0.17 -29.58 11.64
CA ILE A 236 -0.89 -29.81 12.91
C ILE A 236 0.10 -30.00 14.06
N ASP A 237 1.13 -30.82 13.86
CA ASP A 237 2.15 -31.06 14.87
C ASP A 237 2.89 -29.74 15.20
N GLU A 238 3.28 -28.95 14.19
CA GLU A 238 3.92 -27.63 14.36
C GLU A 238 3.08 -26.67 15.20
N ILE A 239 1.78 -26.52 14.87
CA ILE A 239 0.88 -25.64 15.62
C ILE A 239 0.66 -26.14 17.05
N SER A 240 0.58 -27.45 17.26
CA SER A 240 0.47 -28.03 18.61
C SER A 240 1.68 -27.65 19.48
N HIS A 241 2.89 -27.63 18.91
CA HIS A 241 4.08 -27.15 19.61
C HIS A 241 4.06 -25.62 19.83
N ALA A 242 3.47 -24.85 18.91
CA ALA A 242 3.31 -23.41 19.08
C ALA A 242 2.38 -23.07 20.26
N PHE A 243 1.24 -23.76 20.37
CA PHE A 243 0.36 -23.66 21.54
C PHE A 243 1.08 -23.98 22.86
N ALA A 244 1.90 -25.03 22.88
CA ALA A 244 2.67 -25.38 24.08
C ALA A 244 3.67 -24.29 24.49
N ARG A 245 4.20 -23.53 23.52
CA ARG A 245 5.07 -22.38 23.80
C ARG A 245 4.28 -21.17 24.28
N SER A 246 3.16 -20.80 23.65
CA SER A 246 2.38 -19.62 24.03
C SER A 246 1.75 -19.77 25.42
N ALA A 247 1.25 -20.96 25.77
CA ALA A 247 0.76 -21.26 27.11
C ALA A 247 1.80 -21.02 28.22
N ALA A 248 3.10 -21.04 27.89
CA ALA A 248 4.16 -20.75 28.85
C ALA A 248 4.34 -19.24 29.15
N PHE A 249 3.79 -18.35 28.31
CA PHE A 249 4.04 -16.91 28.39
C PHE A 249 2.77 -16.07 28.55
N ASP A 250 1.70 -16.35 27.79
CA ASP A 250 0.52 -15.49 27.69
C ASP A 250 -0.81 -16.22 27.39
N ASP A 251 -0.77 -17.52 27.08
CA ASP A 251 -1.92 -18.31 26.63
C ASP A 251 -2.58 -17.76 25.34
N GLU A 252 -1.81 -17.09 24.48
CA GLU A 252 -2.29 -16.62 23.18
C GLU A 252 -2.49 -17.76 22.17
N VAL A 253 -3.39 -17.55 21.20
CA VAL A 253 -3.52 -18.44 20.05
C VAL A 253 -2.38 -18.10 19.08
N PRO A 254 -1.58 -19.08 18.61
CA PRO A 254 -0.45 -18.80 17.72
C PRO A 254 -0.92 -18.29 16.35
N PRO A 255 -0.41 -17.14 15.85
CA PRO A 255 -0.77 -16.58 14.53
C PRO A 255 -0.62 -17.54 13.36
N GLU A 256 0.34 -18.45 13.46
CA GLU A 256 0.60 -19.47 12.45
C GLU A 256 -0.61 -20.38 12.20
N LEU A 257 -1.51 -20.53 13.19
CA LEU A 257 -2.76 -21.31 13.03
C LEU A 257 -3.65 -20.67 11.97
N TRP A 258 -4.03 -19.40 12.14
CA TRP A 258 -4.96 -18.76 11.20
C TRP A 258 -4.27 -18.27 9.94
N GLN A 259 -2.96 -18.00 9.98
CA GLN A 259 -2.17 -17.79 8.76
C GLN A 259 -2.31 -18.98 7.80
N TYR A 260 -2.09 -20.21 8.28
CA TYR A 260 -2.23 -21.39 7.43
C TYR A 260 -3.69 -21.64 7.03
N MET A 261 -4.66 -21.31 7.88
CA MET A 261 -6.07 -21.34 7.46
C MET A 261 -6.32 -20.38 6.30
N LEU A 262 -5.81 -19.15 6.35
CA LEU A 262 -5.94 -18.16 5.28
C LEU A 262 -5.28 -18.64 3.99
N ASP A 263 -4.06 -19.20 4.04
CA ASP A 263 -3.39 -19.79 2.89
C ASP A 263 -4.25 -20.88 2.21
N LEU A 264 -4.88 -21.74 3.02
CA LEU A 264 -5.79 -22.77 2.52
C LEU A 264 -7.06 -22.16 1.93
N ILE A 265 -7.67 -21.17 2.59
CA ILE A 265 -8.92 -20.55 2.14
C ILE A 265 -8.71 -19.79 0.83
N TYR A 266 -7.66 -18.97 0.74
CA TYR A 266 -7.36 -18.14 -0.43
C TYR A 266 -6.80 -18.97 -1.60
N SER A 267 -6.47 -20.25 -1.37
CA SER A 267 -6.11 -21.20 -2.43
C SER A 267 -7.22 -22.18 -2.80
N GLY A 268 -8.43 -22.01 -2.27
CA GLY A 268 -9.62 -22.82 -2.60
C GLY A 268 -9.76 -24.13 -1.79
N ASN A 269 -9.00 -24.25 -0.70
CA ASN A 269 -8.93 -25.41 0.19
C ASN A 269 -9.66 -25.19 1.53
N GLY A 270 -10.71 -24.36 1.55
CA GLY A 270 -11.40 -23.94 2.78
C GLY A 270 -11.99 -25.07 3.63
N LYS A 271 -12.46 -26.17 3.02
CA LYS A 271 -12.89 -27.36 3.80
C LYS A 271 -11.72 -27.99 4.57
N ILE A 272 -10.55 -28.02 3.96
CA ILE A 272 -9.32 -28.50 4.60
C ILE A 272 -8.91 -27.52 5.70
N ALA A 273 -9.02 -26.21 5.49
CA ALA A 273 -8.74 -25.19 6.50
C ALA A 273 -9.53 -25.41 7.80
N LEU A 274 -10.84 -25.67 7.68
CA LEU A 274 -11.70 -25.93 8.85
C LEU A 274 -11.37 -27.27 9.53
N THR A 275 -11.03 -28.31 8.76
CA THR A 275 -10.62 -29.62 9.30
C THR A 275 -9.25 -29.52 9.98
N PHE A 276 -8.34 -28.73 9.42
CA PHE A 276 -7.03 -28.44 9.99
C PHE A 276 -7.18 -27.70 11.33
N PHE A 277 -7.97 -26.62 11.35
CA PHE A 277 -8.26 -25.87 12.59
C PHE A 277 -8.80 -26.78 13.69
N ASP A 278 -9.78 -27.62 13.34
CA ASP A 278 -10.39 -28.56 14.29
C ASP A 278 -9.35 -29.49 14.94
N LYS A 279 -8.40 -29.99 14.15
CA LYS A 279 -7.35 -30.93 14.58
C LYS A 279 -6.13 -30.27 15.24
N ALA A 280 -5.84 -29.02 14.88
CA ALA A 280 -4.70 -28.28 15.40
C ALA A 280 -5.01 -27.63 16.76
N TRP A 281 -6.29 -27.45 17.08
CA TRP A 281 -6.72 -26.93 18.38
C TRP A 281 -6.54 -28.00 19.48
N PRO A 282 -5.85 -27.70 20.61
CA PRO A 282 -5.68 -28.66 21.69
C PRO A 282 -7.00 -29.04 22.38
N ASP A 283 -7.26 -30.34 22.59
CA ASP A 283 -8.53 -30.86 23.14
C ASP A 283 -8.92 -30.28 24.50
N GLN A 284 -7.94 -29.92 25.33
CA GLN A 284 -8.17 -29.40 26.70
C GLN A 284 -8.21 -27.86 26.75
N ARG A 285 -8.01 -27.17 25.62
CA ARG A 285 -8.00 -25.71 25.55
C ARG A 285 -9.39 -25.17 25.21
N GLU A 286 -9.93 -24.34 26.09
CA GLU A 286 -11.21 -23.64 25.88
C GLU A 286 -11.10 -22.56 24.78
N GLY A 287 -12.22 -21.99 24.34
CA GLY A 287 -12.25 -20.85 23.41
C GLY A 287 -12.24 -21.18 21.91
N LYS A 288 -12.27 -22.47 21.54
CA LYS A 288 -12.20 -22.92 20.14
C LYS A 288 -13.30 -22.34 19.26
N GLU A 289 -14.54 -22.41 19.73
CA GLU A 289 -15.71 -21.99 18.95
C GLU A 289 -15.82 -20.47 18.89
N GLU A 290 -15.50 -19.79 19.99
CA GLU A 290 -15.43 -18.33 20.08
C GLU A 290 -14.37 -17.79 19.11
N PHE A 291 -13.17 -18.37 19.11
CA PHE A 291 -12.10 -17.99 18.19
C PHE A 291 -12.50 -18.22 16.73
N LEU A 292 -13.08 -19.39 16.41
CA LEU A 292 -13.51 -19.68 15.04
C LEU A 292 -14.62 -18.73 14.57
N ALA A 293 -15.54 -18.36 15.46
CA ALA A 293 -16.59 -17.38 15.16
C ALA A 293 -16.00 -15.99 14.89
N ALA A 294 -15.06 -15.54 15.74
CA ALA A 294 -14.35 -14.27 15.56
C ALA A 294 -13.53 -14.26 14.26
N PHE A 295 -12.81 -15.35 13.96
CA PHE A 295 -12.05 -15.52 12.71
C PHE A 295 -12.95 -15.39 11.49
N LYS A 296 -14.10 -16.09 11.46
CA LYS A 296 -15.06 -16.01 10.35
C LYS A 296 -15.66 -14.61 10.22
N ALA A 297 -15.96 -13.96 11.34
CA ALA A 297 -16.46 -12.59 11.34
C ALA A 297 -15.41 -11.61 10.79
N GLN A 298 -14.13 -11.80 11.12
CA GLN A 298 -13.04 -11.02 10.57
C GLN A 298 -12.85 -11.28 9.07
N LEU A 299 -12.83 -12.54 8.65
CA LEU A 299 -12.73 -12.93 7.24
C LEU A 299 -13.85 -12.31 6.38
N ALA A 300 -15.06 -12.25 6.92
CA ALA A 300 -16.21 -11.67 6.22
C ALA A 300 -16.15 -10.14 6.04
N LYS A 301 -15.18 -9.45 6.66
CA LYS A 301 -14.95 -8.00 6.45
C LYS A 301 -14.12 -7.71 5.20
N SER A 302 -13.47 -8.71 4.63
CA SER A 302 -12.70 -8.55 3.40
C SER A 302 -13.58 -8.11 2.24
N SER A 303 -13.09 -7.16 1.44
CA SER A 303 -13.73 -6.77 0.17
C SER A 303 -13.82 -7.94 -0.82
N TYR A 304 -12.95 -8.92 -0.68
CA TYR A 304 -12.86 -10.14 -1.49
C TYR A 304 -13.75 -11.27 -0.98
N TRP A 305 -14.45 -11.08 0.15
CA TRP A 305 -15.23 -12.13 0.79
C TRP A 305 -16.29 -12.80 -0.11
N PRO A 306 -17.08 -12.08 -0.93
CA PRO A 306 -18.11 -12.73 -1.77
C PRO A 306 -17.53 -13.78 -2.73
N GLU A 307 -16.41 -13.46 -3.38
CA GLU A 307 -15.69 -14.33 -4.28
C GLU A 307 -14.96 -15.45 -3.53
N ILE A 308 -14.29 -15.16 -2.40
CA ILE A 308 -13.64 -16.17 -1.56
C ILE A 308 -14.64 -17.21 -1.03
N LYS A 309 -15.83 -16.76 -0.61
CA LYS A 309 -16.92 -17.64 -0.17
C LYS A 309 -17.36 -18.56 -1.31
N THR A 310 -17.52 -18.01 -2.51
CA THR A 310 -17.90 -18.75 -3.72
C THR A 310 -16.81 -19.74 -4.12
N PHE A 311 -15.55 -19.33 -4.10
CA PHE A 311 -14.37 -20.14 -4.44
C PHE A 311 -14.28 -21.40 -3.57
N ASN A 312 -14.57 -21.24 -2.28
CA ASN A 312 -14.58 -22.33 -1.30
C ASN A 312 -15.91 -23.11 -1.24
N LYS A 313 -16.89 -22.76 -2.07
CA LYS A 313 -18.22 -23.40 -2.14
C LYS A 313 -18.97 -23.38 -0.81
N TRP A 314 -18.81 -22.31 -0.04
CA TRP A 314 -19.49 -22.13 1.23
C TRP A 314 -20.88 -21.52 1.01
N ARG A 315 -21.87 -22.03 1.76
CA ARG A 315 -23.26 -21.58 1.68
C ARG A 315 -23.48 -20.32 2.51
#